data_AF-A0A845RDM4-F1
#
_entry.id   AF-A0A845RDM4-F1
#
_cell.length_a   1.000
_cell.length_b   1.000
_cell.length_c   1.000
_cell.angle_alpha   90.00
_cell.angle_beta   90.00
_cell.angle_gamma   90.00
#
_symmetry.space_group_name_H-M   'P 1'
#
loop_
_entity.id
_entity.type
_entity.pdbx_description
1 polymer ?
#
loop_
_entity_poly.entity_id
_entity_poly.type
_entity_poly.pdbx_seq_one_letter_code
_entity_poly.pdbx_strand_id
1 'polypeptide(L)'
;GKNFILLKEGNDSHDRVLKICRNAGFDPQISLRVTQMMTAYYLVCEGQGLTFLRSTIPQHVVPTNQVVFYQLDDPLAVRDIYLSYTKHKASPIQQELVEFMKDSIF
;
A
#
# COMPACT_ATOMS: atom_id res chain seq x y z
N GLY A 1 -12.76 -1.04 20.34
CA GLY A 1 -12.66 -1.38 18.91
C GLY A 1 -11.20 -1.62 18.55
N LYS A 2 -10.92 -2.15 17.37
CA LYS A 2 -9.54 -2.24 16.86
C LYS A 2 -9.10 -0.86 16.35
N ASN A 3 -7.92 -0.39 16.75
CA ASN A 3 -7.38 0.91 16.34
C ASN A 3 -6.58 0.78 15.04
N PHE A 4 -7.00 1.53 14.02
CA PHE A 4 -6.37 1.52 12.69
C PHE A 4 -5.45 2.72 12.50
N ILE A 5 -4.26 2.45 11.97
CA ILE A 5 -3.32 3.43 11.46
C ILE A 5 -3.44 3.43 9.95
N LEU A 6 -3.95 4.51 9.37
CA LEU A 6 -4.16 4.61 7.92
C LEU A 6 -3.19 5.59 7.29
N LEU A 7 -3.01 5.48 5.97
CA LEU A 7 -2.38 6.55 5.20
C LEU A 7 -3.32 7.74 5.11
N LYS A 8 -2.78 8.95 4.99
CA LYS A 8 -3.56 10.18 4.77
C LYS A 8 -4.29 10.15 3.42
N GLU A 9 -5.34 10.96 3.34
CA GLU A 9 -6.09 11.23 2.11
C GLU A 9 -5.17 11.68 0.97
N GLY A 10 -5.54 11.35 -0.27
CA GLY A 10 -4.70 11.54 -1.46
C GLY A 10 -3.74 10.38 -1.73
N ASN A 11 -3.51 9.48 -0.77
CA ASN A 11 -2.86 8.20 -1.04
C ASN A 11 -3.85 7.20 -1.64
N ASP A 12 -3.44 6.44 -2.67
CA ASP A 12 -4.27 5.41 -3.34
C ASP A 12 -4.93 4.43 -2.36
N SER A 13 -4.24 4.16 -1.24
CA SER A 13 -4.66 3.13 -0.31
C SER A 13 -5.70 3.67 0.67
N HIS A 14 -5.81 4.99 0.89
CA HIS A 14 -6.72 5.55 1.91
C HIS A 14 -8.18 5.18 1.66
N ASP A 15 -8.74 5.59 0.52
CA ASP A 15 -10.14 5.33 0.20
C ASP A 15 -10.40 3.84 -0.02
N ARG A 16 -9.38 3.13 -0.52
CA ARG A 16 -9.46 1.70 -0.81
C ARG A 16 -9.64 0.88 0.45
N VAL A 17 -8.86 1.14 1.50
CA VAL A 17 -9.00 0.40 2.77
C VAL A 17 -10.31 0.72 3.48
N LEU A 18 -10.81 1.95 3.38
CA LEU A 18 -12.14 2.28 3.89
C LEU A 18 -13.24 1.49 3.18
N LYS A 19 -13.15 1.33 1.85
CA LYS A 19 -14.07 0.49 1.08
C LYS A 19 -13.96 -0.98 1.47
N ILE A 20 -12.74 -1.51 1.63
CA ILE A 20 -12.52 -2.90 2.09
C ILE A 20 -13.18 -3.13 3.46
N CYS A 21 -12.99 -2.22 4.43
CA CYS A 21 -13.66 -2.32 5.73
C CYS A 21 -15.19 -2.31 5.59
N ARG A 22 -15.73 -1.41 4.76
CA ARG A 22 -17.17 -1.33 4.50
C ARG A 22 -17.73 -2.59 3.84
N ASN A 23 -17.01 -3.18 2.89
CA ASN A 23 -17.36 -4.47 2.28
C ASN A 23 -17.45 -5.58 3.34
N ALA A 24 -16.58 -5.54 4.35
CA ALA A 24 -16.61 -6.42 5.51
C ALA A 24 -17.65 -6.03 6.58
N GLY A 25 -18.47 -5.00 6.34
CA GLY A 25 -19.58 -4.60 7.20
C GLY A 25 -19.22 -3.67 8.35
N PHE A 26 -18.07 -2.98 8.32
CA PHE A 26 -17.68 -2.04 9.38
C PHE A 26 -16.94 -0.79 8.87
N ASP A 27 -16.98 0.29 9.63
CA ASP A 27 -16.07 1.44 9.45
C ASP A 27 -14.92 1.34 10.48
N PRO A 28 -13.66 1.52 10.07
CA PRO A 28 -12.51 1.37 10.96
C PRO A 28 -12.43 2.54 11.95
N GLN A 29 -12.09 2.27 13.21
CA GLN A 29 -11.74 3.31 14.19
C GLN A 29 -10.30 3.76 13.95
N ILE A 30 -10.13 4.94 13.35
CA ILE A 30 -8.82 5.45 12.95
C ILE A 30 -8.19 6.23 14.12
N SER A 31 -7.11 5.71 14.69
CA SER A 31 -6.37 6.38 15.78
C SER A 31 -5.31 7.34 15.25
N LEU A 32 -4.76 7.08 14.07
CA LEU A 32 -3.67 7.86 13.49
C LEU A 32 -3.69 7.82 11.96
N ARG A 33 -3.30 8.95 11.34
CA ARG A 33 -3.10 9.06 9.90
C ARG A 33 -1.66 9.48 9.59
N VAL A 34 -0.93 8.63 8.88
CA VAL A 34 0.48 8.87 8.51
C VAL A 34 0.64 9.05 7.01
N THR A 35 1.75 9.63 6.56
CA THR A 35 1.99 9.87 5.13
C THR A 35 2.68 8.70 4.43
N GLN A 36 3.44 7.89 5.18
CA GLN A 36 4.31 6.84 4.64
C GLN A 36 3.92 5.46 5.18
N MET A 37 3.88 4.46 4.30
CA MET A 37 3.48 3.08 4.63
C MET A 37 4.44 2.40 5.61
N MET A 38 5.74 2.64 5.46
CA MET A 38 6.75 2.11 6.38
C MET A 38 6.60 2.66 7.80
N THR A 39 6.22 3.93 7.94
CA THR A 39 5.93 4.50 9.26
C THR A 39 4.74 3.80 9.92
N ALA A 40 3.67 3.52 9.16
CA ALA A 40 2.53 2.76 9.69
C ALA A 40 2.95 1.35 10.14
N TYR A 41 3.77 0.66 9.34
CA TYR A 41 4.29 -0.67 9.67
C TYR A 41 5.06 -0.68 11.00
N TYR A 42 6.03 0.21 11.17
CA TYR A 42 6.84 0.22 12.40
C TYR A 42 6.03 0.61 13.63
N LEU A 43 5.02 1.47 13.51
CA LEU A 43 4.11 1.74 14.62
C LEU A 43 3.29 0.50 15.03
N VAL A 44 2.93 -0.36 14.08
CA VAL A 44 2.28 -1.65 14.38
C VAL A 44 3.25 -2.61 15.07
N CYS A 45 4.52 -2.66 14.66
CA CYS A 45 5.56 -3.40 15.37
C CYS A 45 5.69 -2.96 16.84
N GLU A 46 5.56 -1.65 17.10
CA GLU A 46 5.53 -1.05 18.45
C GLU A 46 4.15 -1.16 19.15
N GLY A 47 3.24 -1.99 18.64
CA GLY A 47 1.95 -2.29 19.27
C GLY A 47 0.89 -1.18 19.17
N GLN A 48 1.06 -0.17 18.31
CA GLN A 48 0.16 0.99 18.23
C GLN A 48 -1.16 0.75 17.48
N GLY A 49 -1.40 -0.47 16.96
CA GLY A 49 -2.66 -0.83 16.33
C GLY A 49 -2.49 -1.77 15.14
N LEU A 50 -3.33 -1.59 14.12
CA LEU A 50 -3.33 -2.36 12.88
C LEU A 50 -3.20 -1.44 11.67
N THR A 51 -2.61 -1.93 10.59
CA THR A 51 -2.50 -1.18 9.34
C THR A 51 -2.65 -2.10 8.12
N PHE A 52 -2.73 -1.49 6.94
CA PHE A 52 -2.78 -2.17 5.66
C PHE A 52 -1.46 -1.93 4.92
N LEU A 53 -0.90 -2.97 4.32
CA LEU A 53 0.40 -2.94 3.64
C LEU A 53 0.29 -3.53 2.24
N ARG A 54 1.22 -3.13 1.36
CA ARG A 54 1.44 -3.83 0.09
C ARG A 54 2.10 -5.18 0.36
N SER A 55 1.73 -6.21 -0.40
CA SER A 55 2.24 -7.58 -0.28
C SER A 55 3.76 -7.72 -0.44
N THR A 56 4.41 -6.73 -1.07
CA THR A 56 5.86 -6.68 -1.23
C THR A 56 6.60 -6.25 0.03
N ILE A 57 5.96 -5.52 0.96
CA ILE A 57 6.64 -5.01 2.15
C ILE A 57 7.14 -6.14 3.06
N PRO A 58 6.34 -7.18 3.41
CA PRO A 58 6.83 -8.29 4.22
C PRO A 58 8.09 -8.98 3.67
N GLN A 59 8.35 -8.90 2.37
CA GLN A 59 9.52 -9.51 1.72
C GLN A 59 10.82 -8.70 1.94
N HIS A 60 10.72 -7.42 2.31
CA HIS A 60 11.86 -6.49 2.36
C HIS A 60 12.12 -5.93 3.76
N VAL A 61 11.35 -6.34 4.76
CA VAL A 61 11.53 -5.94 6.15
C VAL A 61 12.35 -6.98 6.90
N VAL A 62 13.02 -6.54 7.97
CA VAL A 62 13.73 -7.46 8.87
C VAL A 62 12.73 -8.48 9.45
N PRO A 63 13.04 -9.79 9.38
CA PRO A 63 12.19 -10.80 10.00
C PRO A 63 11.89 -10.46 11.46
N THR A 64 10.62 -10.51 11.82
CA THR A 64 10.15 -10.15 13.15
C THR A 64 9.00 -11.05 13.56
N ASN A 65 8.94 -11.35 14.86
CA ASN A 65 7.86 -12.06 15.52
C ASN A 65 6.89 -11.09 16.24
N GLN A 66 7.07 -9.78 16.06
CA GLN A 66 6.23 -8.75 16.71
C GLN A 66 4.86 -8.59 16.03
N VAL A 67 4.75 -8.98 14.77
CA VAL A 67 3.54 -8.80 13.96
C VAL A 67 3.23 -10.05 13.16
N VAL A 68 1.96 -10.19 12.80
CA VAL A 68 1.46 -11.24 11.90
C VAL A 68 0.80 -10.58 10.70
N PHE A 69 1.03 -11.14 9.51
CA PHE A 69 0.47 -10.65 8.26
C PHE A 69 -0.69 -11.53 7.82
N TYR A 70 -1.81 -10.92 7.44
CA TYR A 70 -2.97 -11.60 6.87
C TYR A 70 -3.17 -11.13 5.44
N GLN A 71 -3.45 -12.08 4.54
CA GLN A 71 -3.98 -11.75 3.22
C GLN A 71 -5.48 -11.46 3.34
N LEU A 72 -5.96 -10.49 2.56
CA LEU A 72 -7.34 -10.09 2.55
C LEU A 72 -8.05 -10.70 1.34
N ASP A 73 -9.21 -11.29 1.59
CA ASP A 73 -10.10 -11.81 0.56
C ASP A 73 -11.11 -10.74 0.16
N ASP A 74 -10.62 -9.68 -0.50
CA ASP A 74 -11.44 -8.62 -1.06
C ASP A 74 -10.90 -8.26 -2.46
N PRO A 75 -11.75 -8.09 -3.49
CA PRO A 75 -11.30 -7.70 -4.83
C PRO A 75 -10.43 -6.44 -4.88
N LEU A 76 -10.63 -5.50 -3.95
CA LEU A 76 -9.86 -4.27 -3.84
C LEU A 76 -8.48 -4.45 -3.18
N ALA A 77 -8.19 -5.64 -2.62
CA ALA A 77 -6.86 -5.97 -2.11
C ALA A 77 -5.84 -6.12 -3.25
N VAL A 78 -6.31 -6.46 -4.46
CA VAL A 78 -5.52 -6.50 -5.69
C VAL A 78 -5.59 -5.14 -6.40
N ARG A 79 -4.49 -4.72 -7.01
CA ARG A 79 -4.46 -3.54 -7.87
C ARG A 79 -3.53 -3.74 -9.05
N ASP A 80 -3.88 -3.13 -10.15
CA ASP A 80 -2.94 -2.93 -11.25
C ASP A 80 -1.92 -1.85 -10.88
N ILE A 81 -0.74 -2.00 -11.46
CA ILE A 81 0.29 -0.96 -11.47
C ILE A 81 0.38 -0.49 -12.92
N TYR A 82 0.47 0.83 -13.12
CA TYR A 82 0.53 1.43 -14.45
C TYR A 82 1.79 2.28 -14.59
N LEU A 83 2.42 2.21 -15.76
CA LEU A 83 3.48 3.12 -16.18
C LEU A 83 2.88 4.24 -17.04
N SER A 84 2.84 5.46 -16.52
CA SER A 84 2.24 6.62 -17.19
C SER A 84 3.31 7.61 -17.67
N TYR A 85 3.24 8.01 -18.94
CA TYR A 85 4.15 8.98 -19.54
C TYR A 85 3.45 9.79 -20.65
N THR A 86 3.96 10.99 -20.93
CA THR A 86 3.40 11.87 -21.98
C THR A 86 3.70 11.32 -23.37
N LYS A 87 2.69 11.27 -24.25
CA LYS A 87 2.84 10.76 -25.63
C LYS A 87 3.72 11.64 -26.53
N HIS A 88 3.90 12.91 -26.19
CA HIS A 88 4.65 13.86 -27.01
C HIS A 88 5.96 14.22 -26.34
N LYS A 89 7.06 14.23 -27.11
CA LYS A 89 8.44 14.54 -26.67
C LYS A 89 9.11 13.48 -25.78
N ALA A 90 8.89 12.19 -26.05
CA ALA A 90 9.73 11.15 -25.45
C ALA A 90 11.16 11.26 -26.01
N SER A 91 12.13 11.66 -25.19
CA SER A 91 13.53 11.56 -25.59
C SER A 91 13.92 10.09 -25.78
N PRO A 92 14.97 9.78 -26.55
CA PRO A 92 15.46 8.41 -26.69
C PRO A 92 15.71 7.72 -25.33
N ILE A 93 16.25 8.46 -24.36
CA ILE A 93 16.47 7.98 -22.98
C ILE A 93 15.14 7.64 -22.28
N GLN A 94 14.09 8.43 -22.50
CA GLN A 94 12.78 8.12 -21.93
C GLN A 94 12.17 6.87 -22.55
N GLN A 95 12.39 6.62 -23.84
CA GLN A 95 11.94 5.39 -24.50
C GLN A 95 12.69 4.17 -23.95
N GLU A 96 14.01 4.25 -23.85
CA GLU A 96 14.86 3.19 -23.31
C GLU A 96 14.49 2.87 -21.84
N LEU A 97 14.23 3.90 -21.03
CA LEU A 97 13.73 3.71 -19.66
C LEU A 97 12.35 3.04 -19.64
N VAL A 98 11.43 3.45 -20.52
CA VAL A 98 10.09 2.84 -20.59
C VAL A 98 10.17 1.36 -21.00
N GLU A 99 11.03 1.03 -21.96
CA GLU A 99 11.28 -0.37 -22.36
C GLU A 99 11.87 -1.17 -21.21
N PHE A 100 12.93 -0.66 -20.57
CA PHE A 100 13.53 -1.31 -19.40
C PHE A 100 12.52 -1.57 -18.28
N MET A 101 11.67 -0.59 -17.97
CA MET A 101 10.65 -0.71 -16.93
C MET A 101 9.59 -1.78 -17.26
N LYS A 102 9.21 -1.91 -18.54
CA LYS A 102 8.26 -2.94 -18.99
C LYS A 102 8.82 -4.35 -18.86
N ASP A 103 10.12 -4.54 -19.10
CA ASP A 103 10.75 -5.87 -19.08
C ASP A 103 11.17 -6.31 -17.67
N SER A 104 11.45 -5.35 -16.77
CA SER A 104 12.11 -5.63 -15.48
C SER A 104 11.20 -5.51 -14.25
N ILE A 105 10.03 -4.87 -14.35
CA ILE A 105 9.21 -4.49 -13.19
C ILE A 105 7.74 -4.88 -13.35
N PHE A 106 7.22 -4.88 -14.57
CA PHE A 106 5.87 -5.33 -14.91
C PHE A 106 5.90 -6.75 -15.46
#